data_AF-A0A929EE20-F1
#
_entry.id   AF-A0A929EE20-F1
#
_cell.length_a   1.000
_cell.length_b   1.000
_cell.length_c   1.000
_cell.angle_alpha   90.00
_cell.angle_beta   90.00
_cell.angle_gamma   90.00
#
_symmetry.space_group_name_H-M   'P 1'
#
loop_
_entity.id
_entity.type
_entity.pdbx_description
1 polymer ?
#
loop_
_entity_poly.entity_id
_entity_poly.type
_entity_poly.pdbx_seq_one_letter_code
_entity_poly.pdbx_strand_id
1 'polypeptide(L)'
;MDKALKKCGESNGMDVSQKIIEMVAAQALAGDITSQKMIIDRLIPVIKPQLPQVEITGLPKELGLMSKCEHIIQLITDGELAVDTGKEILASFTNLLKVQEATEINNRLLALEAQAK
;
A
#
# COMPACT_ATOMS: atom_id res chain seq x y z
N MET A 1 -11.75 16.68 -21.28
CA MET A 1 -12.77 15.63 -21.51
C MET A 1 -14.14 16.04 -20.95
N ASP A 2 -14.22 16.72 -19.80
CA ASP A 2 -15.47 17.23 -19.21
C ASP A 2 -16.35 18.11 -20.10
N LYS A 3 -15.76 19.04 -20.86
CA LYS A 3 -16.54 19.94 -21.74
C LYS A 3 -17.14 19.23 -22.96
N ALA A 4 -16.52 18.14 -23.43
CA ALA A 4 -17.04 17.38 -24.58
C ALA A 4 -18.22 16.49 -24.16
N LEU A 5 -18.14 15.91 -22.95
CA LEU A 5 -19.21 15.10 -22.37
C LEU A 5 -20.45 15.95 -22.05
N LYS A 6 -20.28 17.12 -21.42
CA LYS A 6 -21.40 18.04 -21.15
C LYS A 6 -22.13 18.52 -22.42
N LYS A 7 -21.38 18.86 -23.46
CA LYS A 7 -21.94 19.35 -24.74
C LYS A 7 -22.75 18.28 -25.49
N CYS A 8 -22.44 17.00 -25.26
CA CYS A 8 -23.20 15.88 -25.83
C CYS A 8 -24.52 15.62 -25.05
N GLY A 9 -24.54 15.93 -23.76
CA GLY A 9 -25.73 15.82 -22.90
C GLY A 9 -26.77 16.90 -23.11
N GLU A 10 -26.33 18.14 -23.27
CA GLU A 10 -27.23 19.29 -23.49
C GLU A 10 -28.03 19.17 -24.79
N SER A 11 -27.51 18.47 -25.80
CA SER A 11 -28.19 18.31 -27.10
C SER A 11 -29.34 17.29 -27.10
N ASN A 12 -29.49 16.46 -26.06
CA ASN A 12 -30.48 15.36 -26.03
C ASN A 12 -31.34 15.30 -24.76
N GLY A 13 -31.22 16.27 -23.83
CA GLY A 13 -32.14 16.40 -22.69
C GLY A 13 -32.12 15.26 -21.66
N MET A 14 -31.05 14.46 -21.59
CA MET A 14 -30.88 13.39 -20.58
C MET A 14 -29.45 13.31 -20.08
N ASP A 15 -29.28 12.90 -18.82
CA ASP A 15 -27.98 12.78 -18.14
C ASP A 15 -27.05 11.83 -18.90
N VAL A 16 -25.92 12.38 -19.38
CA VAL A 16 -24.88 11.67 -20.15
C VAL A 16 -24.43 10.39 -19.44
N SER A 17 -24.47 10.43 -18.12
CA SER A 17 -24.15 9.32 -17.22
C SER A 17 -25.04 8.10 -17.48
N GLN A 18 -26.34 8.30 -17.71
CA GLN A 18 -27.30 7.21 -17.93
C GLN A 18 -27.12 6.55 -19.29
N LYS A 19 -26.88 7.34 -20.35
CA LYS A 19 -26.65 6.83 -21.70
C LYS A 19 -25.36 6.01 -21.81
N ILE A 20 -24.31 6.42 -21.09
CA ILE A 20 -23.07 5.65 -21.01
C ILE A 20 -23.32 4.29 -20.34
N ILE A 21 -24.11 4.27 -19.25
CA ILE A 21 -24.46 3.01 -18.56
C ILE A 21 -25.24 2.09 -19.49
N GLU A 22 -26.23 2.61 -20.22
CA GLU A 22 -27.02 1.83 -21.18
C GLU A 22 -26.17 1.27 -22.32
N MET A 23 -25.22 2.06 -22.85
CA MET A 23 -24.30 1.61 -23.89
C MET A 23 -23.36 0.50 -23.39
N VAL A 24 -22.80 0.66 -22.19
CA VAL A 24 -21.92 -0.36 -21.58
C VAL A 24 -22.71 -1.64 -21.27
N ALA A 25 -23.96 -1.53 -20.82
CA ALA A 25 -24.84 -2.67 -20.61
C ALA A 25 -25.17 -3.40 -21.92
N ALA A 26 -25.46 -2.66 -23.00
CA ALA A 26 -25.71 -3.25 -24.31
C ALA A 26 -24.47 -3.98 -24.87
N GLN A 27 -23.28 -3.40 -24.72
CA GLN A 27 -22.02 -4.03 -25.13
C GLN A 27 -21.70 -5.28 -24.29
N ALA A 28 -21.96 -5.23 -22.99
CA ALA A 28 -21.81 -6.40 -22.12
C ALA A 28 -22.75 -7.54 -22.52
N LEU A 29 -24.02 -7.24 -22.83
CA LEU A 29 -24.98 -8.24 -23.33
C LEU A 29 -24.61 -8.79 -24.71
N ALA A 30 -23.94 -7.99 -25.54
CA ALA A 30 -23.43 -8.41 -26.85
C ALA A 30 -22.15 -9.29 -26.77
N GLY A 31 -21.63 -9.57 -25.58
CA GLY A 31 -20.51 -10.49 -25.37
C GLY A 31 -19.14 -9.84 -25.24
N ASP A 32 -19.05 -8.51 -25.10
CA ASP A 32 -17.77 -7.85 -24.80
C ASP A 32 -17.33 -8.15 -23.35
N ILE A 33 -16.32 -9.01 -23.23
CA ILE A 33 -15.73 -9.45 -21.96
C ILE A 33 -15.22 -8.26 -21.13
N THR A 34 -14.76 -7.18 -21.79
CA THR A 34 -14.26 -5.99 -21.09
C THR A 34 -15.40 -5.26 -20.38
N SER A 35 -16.49 -5.00 -21.12
CA SER A 35 -17.70 -4.36 -20.57
C SER A 35 -18.37 -5.22 -19.50
N GLN A 36 -18.44 -6.54 -19.70
CA GLN A 36 -18.95 -7.48 -18.68
C GLN A 36 -18.13 -7.42 -17.39
N LYS A 37 -16.80 -7.45 -17.50
CA LYS A 37 -15.91 -7.36 -16.34
C LYS A 37 -16.08 -6.03 -15.60
N MET A 38 -16.18 -4.91 -16.31
CA MET A 38 -16.41 -3.60 -15.69
C MET A 38 -17.72 -3.54 -14.89
N ILE A 39 -18.78 -4.19 -15.36
CA ILE A 39 -20.05 -4.28 -14.63
C ILE A 39 -19.91 -5.23 -13.43
N ILE A 40 -19.31 -6.40 -13.63
CA ILE A 40 -19.10 -7.41 -12.57
C ILE A 40 -18.24 -6.86 -11.43
N ASP A 41 -17.13 -6.17 -11.73
CA ASP A 41 -16.23 -5.57 -10.72
C ASP A 41 -16.94 -4.49 -9.88
N ARG A 42 -18.05 -3.93 -10.36
CA ARG A 42 -18.90 -2.96 -9.64
C ARG A 42 -20.02 -3.63 -8.83
N LEU A 43 -20.55 -4.75 -9.31
CA LEU A 43 -21.61 -5.50 -8.64
C LEU A 43 -21.07 -6.42 -7.56
N ILE A 44 -19.88 -6.97 -7.78
CA ILE A 44 -19.18 -7.86 -6.86
C ILE A 44 -17.97 -7.09 -6.31
N PRO A 45 -17.96 -6.74 -5.01
CA PRO A 45 -16.79 -6.10 -4.43
C PRO A 45 -15.59 -7.03 -4.59
N VAL A 46 -14.53 -6.54 -5.24
CA VAL A 46 -13.29 -7.29 -5.38
C VAL A 46 -12.74 -7.57 -3.98
N ILE A 47 -12.87 -8.81 -3.52
CA ILE A 47 -12.30 -9.26 -2.25
C ILE A 47 -10.79 -9.26 -2.45
N LYS A 48 -10.14 -8.21 -1.94
CA LYS A 48 -8.68 -8.18 -1.91
C LYS A 48 -8.21 -9.24 -0.92
N PRO A 49 -7.27 -10.11 -1.29
CA PRO A 49 -6.64 -11.01 -0.32
C PRO A 49 -5.99 -10.15 0.76
N GLN A 50 -6.51 -10.24 1.98
CA GLN A 50 -5.92 -9.61 3.15
C GLN A 50 -5.04 -10.65 3.85
N LEU A 51 -3.82 -10.24 4.18
CA LEU A 51 -2.98 -11.04 5.07
C LEU A 51 -3.63 -11.04 6.46
N PRO A 52 -3.61 -12.17 7.19
CA PRO A 52 -4.07 -12.20 8.58
C PRO A 52 -3.34 -11.13 9.39
N GLN A 53 -4.08 -10.42 10.24
CA GLN A 53 -3.44 -9.52 11.21
C GLN A 53 -2.60 -10.37 12.17
N VAL A 54 -1.30 -10.09 12.24
CA VAL A 54 -0.40 -10.73 13.19
C VAL A 54 -0.18 -9.79 14.37
N GLU A 55 -0.61 -10.23 15.55
CA GLU A 55 -0.29 -9.54 16.80
C GLU A 55 1.10 -9.97 17.26
N ILE A 56 2.09 -9.10 17.07
CA ILE A 56 3.42 -9.33 17.63
C ILE A 56 3.37 -9.01 19.12
N THR A 57 3.19 -10.05 19.93
CA THR A 57 3.06 -9.94 21.39
C THR A 57 4.44 -10.05 22.03
N GLY A 58 4.75 -9.21 23.02
CA GLY A 58 5.95 -9.38 23.84
C GLY A 58 7.21 -8.66 23.37
N LEU A 59 7.15 -7.66 22.48
CA LEU A 59 8.26 -6.74 22.20
C LEU A 59 8.39 -5.69 23.33
N PRO A 60 9.36 -5.80 24.24
CA PRO A 60 9.56 -4.79 25.27
C PRO A 60 10.11 -3.53 24.60
N LYS A 61 9.54 -2.36 24.91
CA LYS A 61 10.01 -1.08 24.32
C LYS A 61 11.51 -0.87 24.53
N GLU A 62 12.02 -1.37 25.63
CA GLU A 62 13.41 -1.24 26.12
C GLU A 62 14.41 -2.13 25.37
N LEU A 63 13.96 -3.11 24.57
CA LEU A 63 14.89 -3.94 23.82
C LEU A 63 15.64 -3.11 22.76
N GLY A 64 16.95 -3.31 22.68
CA GLY A 64 17.79 -2.77 21.61
C GLY A 64 17.32 -3.24 20.24
N LEU A 65 17.59 -2.44 19.21
CA LEU A 65 17.10 -2.71 17.85
C LEU A 65 17.49 -4.10 17.34
N MET A 66 18.71 -4.55 17.66
CA MET A 66 19.21 -5.88 17.26
C MET A 66 18.39 -7.01 17.90
N SER A 67 18.11 -6.91 19.20
CA SER A 67 17.30 -7.91 19.92
C SER A 67 15.86 -7.97 19.40
N LYS A 68 15.32 -6.85 18.91
CA LYS A 68 14.01 -6.82 18.24
C LYS A 68 14.03 -7.57 16.91
N CYS A 69 15.10 -7.43 16.12
CA CYS A 69 15.29 -8.19 14.89
C CYS A 69 15.40 -9.70 15.15
N GLU A 70 16.20 -10.10 16.15
CA GLU A 70 16.35 -11.51 16.54
C GLU A 70 15.02 -12.12 16.98
N HIS A 71 14.23 -11.39 17.76
CA HIS A 71 12.90 -11.84 18.18
C HIS A 71 11.94 -12.04 16.99
N ILE A 72 11.99 -11.15 15.99
CA ILE A 72 11.17 -11.33 14.77
C ILE A 72 11.63 -12.56 13.97
N ILE A 73 12.93 -12.83 13.91
CA ILE A 73 13.45 -14.04 13.27
C ILE A 73 12.94 -15.29 14.01
N GLN A 74 12.90 -15.26 15.35
CA GLN A 74 12.34 -16.36 16.15
C GLN A 74 10.85 -16.57 15.85
N LEU A 75 10.05 -15.51 15.79
CA LEU A 75 8.61 -15.61 15.45
C LEU A 75 8.37 -16.19 14.04
N ILE A 76 9.28 -15.94 13.10
CA ILE A 76 9.24 -16.55 11.77
C ILE A 76 9.57 -18.05 11.87
N THR A 77 10.57 -18.44 12.66
CA THR A 77 10.94 -19.85 12.82
C THR A 77 9.89 -20.66 13.56
N ASP A 78 9.18 -20.03 14.49
CA ASP A 78 8.12 -20.66 15.29
C ASP A 78 6.80 -20.77 14.49
N GLY A 79 6.73 -20.18 13.30
CA GLY A 79 5.57 -20.22 12.41
C GLY A 79 4.44 -19.26 12.81
N GLU A 80 4.68 -18.38 13.78
CA GLU A 80 3.73 -17.38 14.23
C GLU A 80 3.64 -16.18 13.26
N LEU A 81 4.71 -15.92 12.50
CA LEU A 81 4.78 -14.85 11.50
C LEU A 81 5.02 -15.41 10.10
N ALA A 82 4.29 -14.89 9.11
CA ALA A 82 4.56 -15.19 7.71
C ALA A 82 5.94 -14.62 7.28
N VAL A 83 6.69 -15.41 6.52
CA VAL A 83 8.04 -15.04 6.03
C VAL A 83 8.06 -13.73 5.25
N ASP A 84 7.00 -13.47 4.47
CA ASP A 84 6.88 -12.26 3.67
C ASP A 84 6.77 -10.99 4.54
N THR A 85 5.87 -11.03 5.53
CA THR A 85 5.72 -9.97 6.53
C THR A 85 7.00 -9.77 7.34
N GLY A 86 7.70 -10.86 7.70
CA GLY A 86 8.99 -10.79 8.37
C GLY A 86 10.07 -10.05 7.58
N LYS A 87 10.16 -10.30 6.27
CA LYS A 87 11.10 -9.60 5.38
C LYS A 87 10.80 -8.10 5.29
N GLU A 88 9.54 -7.72 5.18
CA GLU A 88 9.14 -6.31 5.13
C GLU A 88 9.49 -5.56 6.42
N ILE A 89 9.29 -6.21 7.58
CA ILE A 89 9.64 -5.62 8.87
C ILE A 89 11.17 -5.48 9.02
N LEU A 90 11.95 -6.50 8.66
CA LEU A 90 13.42 -6.44 8.72
C LEU A 90 14.00 -5.37 7.76
N ALA A 91 13.38 -5.19 6.59
CA ALA A 91 13.76 -4.11 5.67
C ALA A 91 13.50 -2.73 6.30
N SER A 92 12.36 -2.57 6.97
CA SER A 92 12.02 -1.36 7.72
C SER A 92 13.05 -1.06 8.83
N PHE A 93 13.50 -2.08 9.58
CA PHE A 93 14.57 -1.94 10.57
C PHE A 93 15.90 -1.51 9.96
N THR A 94 16.27 -2.06 8.81
CA THR A 94 17.48 -1.67 8.08
C THR A 94 17.45 -0.20 7.68
N ASN A 95 16.28 0.31 7.26
CA ASN A 95 16.12 1.73 6.95
C ASN A 95 16.27 2.61 8.20
N LEU A 96 15.74 2.19 9.35
CA LEU A 96 15.93 2.90 10.61
C LEU A 96 17.39 2.95 11.04
N LEU A 97 18.14 1.85 10.91
CA LEU A 97 19.58 1.83 11.20
C LEU A 97 20.35 2.83 10.36
N LYS A 98 20.10 2.85 9.05
CA LYS A 98 20.77 3.81 8.14
C LYS A 98 20.50 5.26 8.54
N VAL A 99 19.27 5.57 8.97
CA VAL A 99 18.92 6.92 9.46
C VAL A 99 19.67 7.24 10.76
N GLN A 100 19.75 6.28 11.68
CA GLN A 100 20.49 6.45 12.93
C GLN A 100 21.99 6.66 12.67
N GLU A 101 22.60 5.84 11.83
CA GLU A 101 24.01 5.96 11.43
C GLU A 101 24.30 7.32 10.77
N ALA A 102 23.45 7.74 9.82
CA ALA A 102 23.60 9.05 9.18
C ALA A 102 23.51 10.20 10.19
N THR A 103 22.60 10.09 11.17
CA THR A 103 22.45 11.09 12.24
C THR A 103 23.68 11.12 13.14
N GLU A 104 24.21 9.97 13.53
CA GLU A 104 25.42 9.87 14.35
C GLU A 104 26.63 10.47 13.63
N ILE A 105 26.83 10.12 12.36
CA ILE A 105 27.92 10.67 11.54
C ILE A 105 27.80 12.19 11.46
N ASN A 106 26.61 12.72 11.18
CA ASN A 106 26.37 14.15 11.09
C ASN A 106 26.68 14.86 12.43
N ASN A 107 26.24 14.28 13.55
CA ASN A 107 26.52 14.83 14.88
C ASN A 107 28.02 14.87 15.19
N ARG A 108 28.75 13.80 14.83
CA ARG A 108 30.22 13.76 14.99
C ARG A 108 30.91 14.78 14.10
N LEU A 109 30.43 14.99 12.88
CA LEU A 109 30.95 15.98 11.94
C LEU A 109 30.78 17.39 12.49
N LEU A 110 29.57 17.74 12.95
CA LEU A 110 29.28 19.03 13.56
C LEU A 110 30.13 19.30 14.81
N ALA A 111 30.35 18.27 15.65
CA ALA A 111 31.20 18.40 16.83
C ALA A 111 32.67 18.69 16.46
N LEU A 112 33.18 18.06 15.41
CA LEU A 112 34.54 18.31 14.90
C LEU A 112 34.65 19.69 14.26
N GLU A 113 33.67 20.10 13.47
CA GLU A 113 33.62 21.44 12.87
C GLU A 113 33.55 22.55 13.94
N ALA A 114 32.87 22.29 15.05
CA ALA A 114 32.80 23.23 16.18
C ALA A 114 34.15 23.35 16.92
N GLN A 115 34.96 22.29 16.96
CA GLN A 115 36.28 22.30 17.59
C GLN A 115 37.38 22.88 16.69
N ALA A 116 37.16 22.89 15.37
CA ALA A 116 38.11 23.43 14.39
C ALA A 116 37.99 24.96 14.20
N LYS A 117 37.09 25.62 14.94
CA LYS A 117 36.95 27.09 15.05
C LYS A 117 37.70 27.61 16.27
#